data_AF-A0A8K0CSF9-F1
#
_entry.id   AF-A0A8K0CSF9-F1
#
_cell.length_a   1.000
_cell.length_b   1.000
_cell.length_c   1.000
_cell.angle_alpha   90.00
_cell.angle_beta   90.00
_cell.angle_gamma   90.00
#
_symmetry.space_group_name_H-M   'P 1'
#
loop_
_entity.id
_entity.type
_entity.pdbx_description
1 polymer ?
#
loop_
_entity_poly.entity_id
_entity_poly.type
_entity_poly.pdbx_seq_one_letter_code
_entity_poly.pdbx_strand_id
1 'polypeptide(L)'
;SNEIDESELFATVLNESMTSTSDNLEVCGRRIVNVEHLFKQIFNSSVGHEPFNCNITNMYLTKERRVGLICIFYLKCKVCGLKQTLETDVLGRSTKDMDINLATTLAAVSTGIGYSQCEEMMAVLNVPFMAHKTYQRCHD
;
A
#
# COMPACT_ATOMS: atom_id res chain seq x y z
N SER A 1 -36.72 27.21 23.21
CA SER A 1 -35.75 26.13 23.48
C SER A 1 -36.16 24.95 22.65
N ASN A 2 -35.58 24.77 21.46
CA ASN A 2 -35.83 23.57 20.66
C ASN A 2 -34.89 22.49 21.18
N GLU A 3 -35.41 21.62 22.02
CA GLU A 3 -34.75 20.37 22.36
C GLU A 3 -34.77 19.50 21.10
N ILE A 4 -33.60 19.26 20.54
CA ILE A 4 -33.41 18.30 19.46
C ILE A 4 -33.52 16.93 20.11
N ASP A 5 -34.49 16.13 19.67
CA ASP A 5 -34.72 14.77 20.15
C ASP A 5 -33.49 13.90 19.84
N GLU A 6 -32.72 13.57 20.87
CA GLU A 6 -31.51 12.75 20.78
C GLU A 6 -31.77 11.36 20.16
N SER A 7 -33.03 10.90 20.16
CA SER A 7 -33.43 9.62 19.55
C SER A 7 -33.41 9.67 18.02
N GLU A 8 -33.73 10.81 17.39
CA GLU A 8 -33.64 10.99 15.93
C GLU A 8 -32.18 11.09 15.47
N LEU A 9 -31.30 11.69 16.29
CA LEU A 9 -29.87 11.74 16.02
C LEU A 9 -29.24 10.33 16.07
N PHE A 10 -29.66 9.49 17.02
CA PHE A 10 -29.17 8.12 17.15
C PHE A 10 -29.67 7.20 16.02
N ALA A 11 -30.92 7.39 15.58
CA ALA A 11 -31.47 6.64 14.44
C ALA A 11 -30.78 6.98 13.11
N THR A 12 -30.36 8.24 12.93
CA THR A 12 -29.62 8.68 11.74
C THR A 12 -28.22 8.06 11.70
N VAL A 13 -27.53 7.95 12.84
CA VAL A 13 -26.19 7.34 12.95
C VAL A 13 -26.22 5.83 12.68
N LEU A 14 -27.30 5.13 13.06
CA LEU A 14 -27.41 3.68 12.82
C LEU A 14 -27.80 3.34 11.38
N ASN A 15 -28.53 4.21 10.68
CA ASN A 15 -28.99 3.96 9.30
C ASN A 15 -27.88 4.16 8.24
N GLU A 16 -26.77 4.83 8.57
CA GLU A 16 -25.59 4.89 7.70
C GLU A 16 -24.79 3.57 7.67
N SER A 17 -25.10 2.62 8.57
CA SER A 17 -24.37 1.36 8.68
C SER A 17 -24.87 0.23 7.75
N MET A 18 -25.87 0.49 6.89
CA MET A 18 -26.41 -0.51 5.95
C MET A 18 -26.42 -0.05 4.49
N THR A 19 -25.32 0.55 4.04
CA THR A 19 -24.97 0.48 2.61
C THR A 19 -24.05 -0.71 2.42
N SER A 20 -24.41 -1.61 1.50
CA SER A 20 -23.58 -2.75 1.09
C SER A 20 -22.27 -2.23 0.50
N THR A 21 -21.28 -1.99 1.36
CA THR A 21 -19.95 -1.54 0.97
C THR A 21 -19.26 -2.68 0.26
N SER A 22 -18.97 -2.48 -1.01
CA SER A 22 -18.01 -3.30 -1.74
C SER A 22 -16.76 -3.48 -0.87
N ASP A 23 -16.35 -4.73 -0.61
CA ASP A 23 -15.13 -5.14 0.12
C ASP A 23 -13.84 -4.62 -0.57
N ASN A 24 -13.70 -3.32 -0.74
CA ASN A 24 -12.48 -2.70 -1.21
C ASN A 24 -11.61 -2.46 0.03
N LEU A 25 -10.46 -3.15 0.07
CA LEU A 25 -9.46 -2.88 1.09
C LEU A 25 -9.05 -1.42 1.05
N GLU A 26 -9.18 -0.72 2.18
CA GLU A 26 -8.64 0.62 2.35
C GLU A 26 -7.15 0.54 2.70
N VAL A 27 -6.32 1.27 1.96
CA VAL A 27 -4.88 1.40 2.24
C VAL A 27 -4.67 2.66 3.06
N CYS A 28 -4.35 2.49 4.35
CA CYS A 28 -4.08 3.62 5.23
C CYS A 28 -2.63 4.12 5.08
N GLY A 29 -2.47 5.45 5.03
CA GLY A 29 -1.17 6.12 4.93
C GLY A 29 -0.57 6.14 3.52
N ARG A 30 0.56 6.83 3.37
CA ARG A 30 1.31 6.97 2.11
C ARG A 30 2.30 5.83 1.92
N ARG A 31 2.71 5.57 0.67
CA ARG A 31 3.75 4.60 0.31
C ARG A 31 4.81 5.26 -0.57
N ILE A 32 6.04 4.80 -0.42
CA ILE A 32 7.14 5.17 -1.32
C ILE A 32 7.07 4.26 -2.54
N VAL A 33 7.16 4.85 -3.73
CA VAL A 33 6.93 4.15 -5.00
C VAL A 33 8.03 4.49 -6.00
N ASN A 34 8.65 3.47 -6.56
CA ASN A 34 9.39 3.54 -7.80
C ASN A 34 8.38 3.64 -8.96
N VAL A 35 8.17 4.86 -9.42
CA VAL A 35 7.13 5.22 -10.39
C VAL A 35 7.27 4.42 -11.69
N GLU A 36 8.49 4.29 -12.22
CA GLU A 36 8.76 3.52 -13.44
C GLU A 36 8.43 2.04 -13.26
N HIS A 37 8.86 1.44 -12.16
CA HIS A 37 8.59 0.04 -11.86
C HIS A 37 7.08 -0.24 -11.71
N LEU A 38 6.36 0.65 -11.02
CA LEU A 38 4.92 0.50 -10.84
C LEU A 38 4.16 0.61 -12.17
N PHE A 39 4.43 1.64 -12.98
CA PHE A 39 3.74 1.80 -14.26
C PHE A 39 4.05 0.67 -15.25
N LYS A 40 5.28 0.16 -15.28
CA LYS A 40 5.60 -1.04 -16.09
C LYS A 40 4.74 -2.23 -15.69
N GLN A 41 4.56 -2.49 -14.40
CA GLN A 41 3.70 -3.57 -13.94
C GLN A 41 2.23 -3.32 -14.31
N ILE A 42 1.73 -2.09 -14.13
CA ILE A 42 0.37 -1.69 -14.51
C ILE A 42 0.11 -1.94 -16.00
N PHE A 43 1.00 -1.50 -16.89
CA PHE A 43 0.82 -1.69 -18.33
C PHE A 43 0.97 -3.15 -18.74
N ASN A 44 1.94 -3.88 -18.20
CA ASN A 44 2.09 -5.32 -18.47
C ASN A 44 0.88 -6.12 -17.99
N SER A 45 0.22 -5.67 -16.93
CA SER A 45 -1.00 -6.27 -16.42
C SER A 45 -2.28 -5.91 -17.15
N SER A 46 -2.23 -4.90 -18.01
CA SER A 46 -3.38 -4.47 -18.79
C SER A 46 -3.59 -5.29 -20.07
N VAL A 47 -2.72 -6.27 -20.34
CA VAL A 47 -2.84 -7.18 -21.48
C VAL A 47 -3.99 -8.15 -21.21
N GLY A 48 -5.02 -8.06 -22.07
CA GLY A 48 -6.35 -8.65 -21.90
C GLY A 48 -6.37 -10.08 -21.34
N HIS A 49 -7.12 -10.30 -20.26
CA HIS A 49 -7.36 -11.65 -19.75
C HIS A 49 -8.36 -12.37 -20.66
N GLU A 50 -7.86 -13.18 -21.60
CA GLU A 50 -8.70 -14.01 -22.46
C GLU A 50 -9.50 -15.05 -21.66
N PRO A 51 -10.74 -15.39 -22.05
CA PRO A 51 -11.52 -14.87 -23.18
C PRO A 51 -12.31 -13.57 -22.88
N PHE A 52 -12.17 -13.02 -21.68
CA PHE A 52 -13.03 -11.94 -21.17
C PHE A 52 -12.52 -10.52 -21.52
N ASN A 53 -11.36 -10.42 -22.17
CA ASN A 53 -10.68 -9.17 -22.54
C ASN A 53 -10.67 -8.12 -21.40
N CYS A 54 -10.38 -8.58 -20.18
CA CYS A 54 -10.38 -7.73 -19.00
C CYS A 54 -9.14 -6.83 -18.96
N ASN A 55 -9.29 -5.61 -18.44
CA ASN A 55 -8.19 -4.68 -18.21
C ASN A 55 -8.07 -4.32 -16.71
N ILE A 56 -7.15 -3.40 -16.37
CA ILE A 56 -6.88 -3.02 -14.99
C ILE A 56 -8.07 -2.36 -14.26
N THR A 57 -9.03 -1.73 -14.98
CA THR A 57 -10.22 -1.15 -14.34
C THR A 57 -11.17 -2.21 -13.78
N ASN A 58 -11.06 -3.45 -14.27
CA ASN A 58 -11.79 -4.60 -13.73
C ASN A 58 -11.11 -5.21 -12.49
N MET A 59 -9.93 -4.74 -12.11
CA MET A 59 -9.21 -5.20 -10.93
C MET A 59 -9.64 -4.43 -9.69
N TYR A 60 -9.66 -5.10 -8.54
CA TYR A 60 -9.80 -4.47 -7.23
C TYR A 60 -8.73 -5.00 -6.28
N LEU A 61 -8.37 -4.17 -5.31
CA LEU A 61 -7.41 -4.52 -4.28
C LEU A 61 -8.04 -5.46 -3.25
N THR A 62 -7.38 -6.59 -3.02
CA THR A 62 -7.82 -7.61 -2.05
C THR A 62 -6.96 -7.65 -0.79
N LYS A 63 -5.66 -7.31 -0.91
CA LYS A 63 -4.71 -7.37 0.18
C LYS A 63 -3.53 -6.44 -0.08
N GLU A 64 -2.99 -5.86 0.98
CA GLU A 64 -1.66 -5.26 1.01
C GLU A 64 -0.75 -6.11 1.92
N ARG A 65 0.48 -6.37 1.48
CA ARG A 65 1.56 -6.90 2.31
C ARG A 65 2.75 -5.96 2.27
N ARG A 66 3.25 -5.57 3.44
CA ARG A 66 4.45 -4.74 3.57
C ARG A 66 5.70 -5.59 3.80
N VAL A 67 6.78 -5.25 3.12
CA VAL A 67 8.13 -5.79 3.30
C VAL A 67 9.05 -4.58 3.55
N GLY A 68 9.01 -4.08 4.77
CA GLY A 68 9.57 -2.78 5.11
C GLY A 68 8.78 -1.65 4.46
N LEU A 69 9.47 -0.77 3.74
CA LEU A 69 8.93 0.32 2.93
C LEU A 69 8.34 -0.14 1.59
N ILE A 70 8.68 -1.36 1.14
CA ILE A 70 8.13 -1.96 -0.08
C ILE A 70 6.74 -2.53 0.22
N CYS A 71 5.78 -2.29 -0.66
CA CYS A 71 4.44 -2.84 -0.54
C CYS A 71 4.10 -3.71 -1.74
N ILE A 72 3.46 -4.84 -1.46
CA ILE A 72 2.93 -5.80 -2.43
C ILE A 72 1.41 -5.73 -2.35
N PHE A 73 0.80 -5.19 -3.40
CA PHE A 73 -0.64 -5.11 -3.56
C PHE A 73 -1.14 -6.33 -4.31
N TYR A 74 -2.13 -7.02 -3.76
CA TYR A 74 -2.76 -8.19 -4.38
C TYR A 74 -4.08 -7.75 -4.99
N LEU A 75 -4.18 -7.82 -6.31
CA LEU A 75 -5.36 -7.48 -7.07
C LEU A 75 -6.09 -8.74 -7.52
N LYS A 76 -7.40 -8.63 -7.67
CA LYS A 76 -8.25 -9.66 -8.26
C LYS A 76 -9.17 -9.05 -9.29
N CYS A 77 -9.36 -9.72 -10.42
CA CYS A 77 -10.31 -9.30 -11.44
C CYS A 77 -11.74 -9.64 -10.99
N LYS A 78 -12.67 -8.68 -11.09
CA LYS A 78 -14.10 -8.90 -10.78
C LYS A 78 -14.79 -9.82 -11.79
N VAL A 79 -14.27 -9.89 -13.02
CA VAL A 79 -14.90 -10.60 -14.13
C VAL A 79 -14.34 -12.02 -14.28
N CYS A 80 -13.03 -12.15 -14.54
CA CYS A 80 -12.42 -13.46 -14.77
C CYS A 80 -11.81 -14.10 -13.51
N GLY A 81 -11.73 -13.36 -12.40
CA GLY A 81 -11.17 -13.87 -11.15
C GLY A 81 -9.63 -13.97 -11.10
N LEU A 82 -8.91 -13.57 -12.17
CA LEU A 82 -7.45 -13.57 -12.21
C LEU A 82 -6.87 -12.80 -11.03
N LYS A 83 -5.81 -13.34 -10.42
CA LYS A 83 -5.06 -12.70 -9.34
C LYS A 83 -3.74 -12.18 -9.86
N GLN A 84 -3.34 -11.02 -9.37
CA GLN A 84 -2.09 -10.39 -9.76
C GLN A 84 -1.49 -9.63 -8.59
N THR A 85 -0.19 -9.37 -8.65
CA THR A 85 0.51 -8.52 -7.69
C THR A 85 1.08 -7.27 -8.36
N LEU A 86 1.13 -6.18 -7.62
CA LEU A 86 1.89 -4.98 -7.95
C LEU A 86 2.82 -4.64 -6.78
N GLU A 87 4.06 -4.35 -7.08
CA GLU A 87 5.09 -4.01 -6.10
C GLU A 87 5.42 -2.51 -6.20
N THR A 88 5.55 -1.82 -5.07
CA THR A 88 5.88 -0.38 -5.08
C THR A 88 7.33 -0.10 -5.45
N ASP A 89 8.22 -1.06 -5.26
CA ASP A 89 9.62 -1.00 -5.65
C ASP A 89 10.13 -2.42 -5.86
N VAL A 90 11.29 -2.57 -6.53
CA VAL A 90 11.89 -3.87 -6.82
C VAL A 90 12.18 -4.65 -5.53
N LEU A 91 11.66 -5.89 -5.44
CA LEU A 91 11.96 -6.77 -4.32
C LEU A 91 13.37 -7.35 -4.41
N GLY A 92 14.17 -7.05 -3.39
CA GLY A 92 15.49 -7.64 -3.17
C GLY A 92 16.62 -6.88 -3.89
N ARG A 93 17.85 -7.32 -3.63
CA ARG A 93 19.05 -6.80 -4.29
C ARG A 93 19.10 -7.32 -5.72
N SER A 94 18.57 -6.57 -6.67
CA SER A 94 18.97 -6.77 -8.06
C SER A 94 20.44 -6.36 -8.19
N THR A 95 21.20 -6.94 -9.13
CA THR A 95 22.60 -6.58 -9.33
C THR A 95 22.79 -5.15 -9.85
N LYS A 96 21.71 -4.46 -10.21
CA LYS A 96 21.72 -3.11 -10.79
C LYS A 96 21.10 -2.05 -9.88
N ASP A 97 20.15 -2.43 -9.02
CA ASP A 97 19.35 -1.47 -8.26
C ASP A 97 19.28 -1.84 -6.77
N MET A 98 19.39 -0.80 -5.95
CA MET A 98 19.21 -0.84 -4.50
C MET A 98 17.73 -0.65 -4.18
N ASP A 99 17.13 -1.59 -3.47
CA ASP A 99 15.73 -1.43 -3.03
C ASP A 99 15.60 -0.30 -1.98
N ILE A 100 14.39 0.27 -1.88
CA ILE A 100 14.11 1.39 -0.97
C ILE A 100 14.41 1.10 0.51
N ASN A 101 14.38 -0.16 0.96
CA ASN A 101 14.73 -0.48 2.35
C ASN A 101 16.23 -0.26 2.58
N LEU A 102 17.06 -0.77 1.68
CA LEU A 102 18.50 -0.58 1.73
C LEU A 102 18.88 0.87 1.50
N ALA A 103 18.25 1.55 0.54
CA ALA A 103 18.49 2.96 0.26
C ALA A 103 18.20 3.85 1.47
N THR A 104 17.07 3.61 2.15
CA THR A 104 16.71 4.38 3.35
C THR A 104 17.67 4.10 4.50
N THR A 105 18.10 2.85 4.68
CA THR A 105 19.05 2.49 5.73
C THR A 105 20.43 3.10 5.49
N LEU A 106 20.92 3.08 4.25
CA LEU A 106 22.18 3.74 3.88
C LEU A 106 22.09 5.26 3.97
N ALA A 107 20.94 5.85 3.62
CA ALA A 107 20.69 7.27 3.84
C ALA A 107 20.78 7.61 5.34
N ALA A 108 20.20 6.78 6.20
CA ALA A 108 20.30 6.95 7.65
C ALA A 108 21.75 6.92 8.16
N VAL A 109 22.50 5.88 7.78
CA VAL A 109 23.92 5.72 8.15
C VAL A 109 24.77 6.89 7.65
N SER A 110 24.62 7.27 6.38
CA SER A 110 25.42 8.35 5.76
C SER A 110 25.09 9.74 6.30
N THR A 111 23.87 9.96 6.80
CA THR A 111 23.45 11.21 7.44
C THR A 111 23.65 11.22 8.95
N GLY A 112 24.10 10.10 9.53
CA GLY A 112 24.36 9.97 10.96
C GLY A 112 23.11 9.86 11.83
N ILE A 113 21.97 9.47 11.25
CA ILE A 113 20.72 9.24 11.99
C ILE A 113 20.46 7.75 12.23
N GLY A 114 19.78 7.44 13.32
CA GLY A 114 19.42 6.08 13.72
C GLY A 114 17.98 5.67 13.34
N TYR A 115 17.65 4.41 13.61
CA TYR A 115 16.32 3.83 13.36
C TYR A 115 15.18 4.71 13.89
N SER A 116 15.25 5.13 15.16
CA SER A 116 14.17 5.90 15.80
C SER A 116 13.91 7.24 15.12
N GLN A 117 14.96 7.91 14.62
CA GLN A 117 14.82 9.17 13.90
C GLN A 117 14.20 8.96 12.52
N CYS A 118 14.55 7.87 11.82
CA CYS A 118 13.88 7.50 10.58
C CYS A 118 12.39 7.17 10.80
N GLU A 119 12.09 6.41 11.85
CA GLU A 119 10.71 6.04 12.20
C GLU A 119 9.86 7.27 12.50
N GLU A 120 10.39 8.22 13.29
CA GLU A 120 9.74 9.50 13.58
C GLU A 120 9.51 10.33 12.32
N MET A 121 10.53 10.46 11.46
CA MET A 121 10.42 11.19 10.19
C MET A 121 9.33 10.59 9.31
N MET A 122 9.28 9.26 9.18
CA MET A 122 8.29 8.56 8.36
C MET A 122 6.88 8.65 8.96
N ALA A 123 6.76 8.63 10.29
CA ALA A 123 5.49 8.84 10.97
C ALA A 123 4.90 10.24 10.68
N VAL A 124 5.73 11.29 10.70
CA VAL A 124 5.31 12.67 10.33
C VAL A 124 4.83 12.73 8.88
N LEU A 125 5.47 11.99 7.98
CA LEU A 125 5.07 11.88 6.57
C LEU A 125 3.83 10.99 6.35
N ASN A 126 3.33 10.35 7.41
CA ASN A 126 2.29 9.31 7.36
C ASN A 126 2.68 8.15 6.42
N VAL A 127 3.96 7.78 6.42
CA VAL A 127 4.51 6.62 5.69
C VAL A 127 4.80 5.52 6.71
N PRO A 128 4.16 4.35 6.62
CA PRO A 128 4.48 3.26 7.53
C PRO A 128 5.91 2.75 7.32
N PHE A 129 6.69 2.70 8.38
CA PHE A 129 8.11 2.34 8.32
C PHE A 129 8.35 0.83 8.40
N MET A 130 9.62 0.44 8.19
CA MET A 130 10.06 -0.95 8.34
C MET A 130 10.28 -1.33 9.80
N ALA A 131 10.08 -2.61 10.13
CA ALA A 131 10.38 -3.10 11.48
C ALA A 131 11.89 -3.04 11.77
N HIS A 132 12.27 -2.84 13.02
CA HIS A 132 13.67 -2.81 13.48
C HIS A 132 14.52 -3.97 12.94
N LYS A 133 13.99 -5.21 12.98
CA LYS A 133 14.69 -6.40 12.42
C LYS A 133 15.01 -6.29 10.93
N THR A 134 14.15 -5.60 10.17
CA THR A 134 14.34 -5.38 8.73
C THR A 134 15.40 -4.30 8.51
N TYR A 135 15.36 -3.23 9.31
CA TYR A 135 16.37 -2.17 9.29
C TYR A 135 17.76 -2.72 9.63
N GLN A 136 17.91 -3.50 10.71
CA GLN A 136 19.20 -4.10 11.09
C GLN A 136 19.78 -4.97 9.98
N ARG A 137 18.95 -5.80 9.34
CA ARG A 137 19.38 -6.62 8.21
C ARG A 137 19.85 -5.81 6.99
N CYS A 138 19.37 -4.58 6.83
CA CYS A 138 19.82 -3.67 5.77
C CYS A 138 21.06 -2.85 6.18
N HIS A 139 21.27 -2.68 7.49
CA HIS A 139 22.37 -1.94 8.09
C HIS A 139 23.65 -2.78 8.14
N ASP A 140 23.51 -4.07 8.43
CA ASP A 140 24.59 -5.06 8.51
C ASP A 140 24.99 -5.60 7.11
#